data_AF-A0A0R1DZW2-F1
#
_entry.id   AF-A0A0R1DZW2-F1
#
_cell.length_a   1.000
_cell.length_b   1.000
_cell.length_c   1.000
_cell.angle_alpha   90.00
_cell.angle_beta   90.00
_cell.angle_gamma   90.00
#
_symmetry.space_group_name_H-M   'P 1'
#
loop_
_entity.id
_entity.type
_entity.pdbx_description
1 polymer ?
#
loop_
_entity_poly.entity_id
_entity_poly.type
_entity_poly.pdbx_seq_one_letter_code
_entity_poly.pdbx_strand_id
1 'polypeptide(L)'
;MMLAKKLPSDNPLVGVIKLPTADPKPGMNYTVLGWGRIFKGGPLASDILHIDVELLPREICEKKIHIFKEEMMCAGNLNNSMDENPCAGDTGSPLILNETVFGVVSYRVGCGSKTLPSIYTNVYLHMDWIEGIMNKNEAYRLCYTPNYLLATIGIFIGNKILKSCGIYLKTT
;
A
#
# COMPACT_ATOMS: atom_id res chain seq x y z
N MET A 1 3.55 1.29 15.61
CA MET A 1 2.70 0.07 15.63
C MET A 1 3.56 -1.08 15.13
N MET A 2 3.60 -2.20 15.86
CA MET A 2 4.36 -3.40 15.49
C MET A 2 3.40 -4.59 15.44
N LEU A 3 3.70 -5.58 14.60
CA LEU A 3 3.00 -6.86 14.64
C LEU A 3 3.18 -7.50 16.03
N ALA A 4 2.11 -8.12 16.54
CA ALA A 4 2.15 -8.81 17.83
C ALA A 4 3.12 -10.01 17.84
N LYS A 5 3.38 -10.58 16.66
CA LYS A 5 4.36 -11.66 16.44
C LYS A 5 5.24 -11.30 15.24
N LYS A 6 6.48 -11.81 15.25
CA LYS A 6 7.39 -11.66 14.09
C LYS A 6 6.78 -12.38 12.89
N LEU A 7 6.99 -11.81 11.70
CA LEU A 7 6.65 -12.46 10.44
C LEU A 7 7.42 -13.78 10.31
N PRO A 8 6.79 -14.90 9.90
CA PRO A 8 7.48 -16.17 9.67
C PRO A 8 8.30 -16.09 8.37
N SER A 9 9.44 -15.41 8.43
CA SER A 9 10.31 -15.11 7.28
C SER A 9 10.99 -16.34 6.68
N ASP A 10 10.91 -17.48 7.36
CA ASP A 10 11.40 -18.79 6.94
C ASP A 10 10.37 -19.57 6.11
N ASN A 11 9.10 -19.15 6.11
CA ASN A 11 8.06 -19.79 5.30
C ASN A 11 8.13 -19.28 3.84
N PRO A 12 8.34 -20.16 2.85
CA PRO A 12 8.43 -19.76 1.44
C PRO A 12 7.13 -19.17 0.87
N LEU A 13 6.00 -19.34 1.57
CA LEU A 13 4.70 -18.77 1.22
C LEU A 13 4.48 -17.37 1.80
N VAL A 14 5.44 -16.84 2.56
CA VAL A 14 5.32 -15.55 3.23
C VAL A 14 6.45 -14.64 2.77
N GLY A 15 6.09 -13.50 2.19
CA GLY A 15 7.03 -12.50 1.69
C GLY A 15 6.63 -11.07 2.03
N VAL A 16 7.57 -10.16 1.87
CA VAL A 16 7.34 -8.71 1.96
C VAL A 16 7.40 -8.14 0.55
N ILE A 17 6.35 -7.42 0.14
CA ILE A 17 6.28 -6.79 -1.17
C ILE A 17 7.12 -5.50 -1.21
N LYS A 18 7.64 -5.14 -2.38
CA LYS A 18 8.44 -3.91 -2.54
C LYS A 18 7.56 -2.67 -2.46
N LEU A 19 8.13 -1.59 -1.94
CA LEU A 19 7.51 -0.27 -1.92
C LEU A 19 7.97 0.56 -3.13
N PRO A 20 7.15 1.50 -3.62
CA PRO A 20 7.44 2.27 -4.82
C PRO A 20 8.50 3.33 -4.55
N THR A 21 9.41 3.53 -5.51
CA THR A 21 10.43 4.59 -5.49
C THR A 21 10.17 5.70 -6.50
N ALA A 22 9.10 5.57 -7.27
CA ALA A 22 8.62 6.55 -8.23
C ALA A 22 7.09 6.49 -8.32
N ASP A 23 6.48 7.54 -8.87
CA ASP A 23 5.04 7.56 -9.12
C ASP A 23 4.60 6.41 -10.03
N PRO A 24 3.38 5.88 -9.81
CA PRO A 24 2.81 4.89 -10.70
C PRO A 24 2.55 5.50 -12.08
N LYS A 25 2.78 4.71 -13.13
CA LYS A 25 2.63 5.13 -14.53
C LYS A 25 1.21 4.86 -15.05
N PRO A 26 0.43 5.89 -15.44
CA PRO A 26 -0.84 5.69 -16.14
C PRO A 26 -0.66 4.97 -17.48
N GLY A 27 -1.71 4.30 -17.94
CA GLY A 27 -1.72 3.50 -19.17
C GLY A 27 -1.07 2.12 -19.04
N MET A 28 -0.55 1.78 -17.86
CA MET A 28 -0.06 0.43 -17.56
C MET A 28 -1.13 -0.40 -16.86
N ASN A 29 -1.09 -1.71 -17.05
CA ASN A 29 -1.92 -2.67 -16.33
C ASN A 29 -1.27 -3.04 -14.99
N TYR A 30 -2.06 -2.96 -13.93
CA TYR A 30 -1.71 -3.34 -12.57
C TYR A 30 -2.64 -4.45 -12.12
N THR A 31 -2.13 -5.34 -11.28
CA THR A 31 -2.89 -6.46 -10.74
C THR A 31 -3.46 -6.10 -9.36
N VAL A 32 -4.75 -6.33 -9.16
CA VAL A 32 -5.38 -6.35 -7.84
C VAL A 32 -5.72 -7.79 -7.50
N LEU A 33 -5.47 -8.19 -6.25
CA LEU A 33 -5.79 -9.52 -5.74
C LEU A 33 -6.57 -9.44 -4.44
N GLY A 34 -7.52 -10.34 -4.21
CA GLY A 34 -8.36 -10.31 -3.02
C GLY A 34 -9.37 -11.45 -2.93
N TRP A 35 -10.14 -11.45 -1.83
CA TRP A 35 -11.23 -12.41 -1.55
C TRP A 35 -12.60 -11.73 -1.54
N GLY A 36 -12.72 -10.55 -2.14
CA GLY A 36 -13.97 -9.83 -2.24
C GLY A 36 -15.03 -10.56 -3.06
N ARG A 37 -16.19 -9.91 -3.19
CA ARG A 37 -17.30 -10.46 -3.95
C ARG A 37 -16.94 -10.61 -5.43
N ILE A 38 -17.32 -11.74 -6.02
CA ILE A 38 -17.05 -12.05 -7.43
C ILE A 38 -17.79 -11.09 -8.38
N PHE A 39 -18.90 -10.50 -7.91
CA PHE A 39 -19.63 -9.44 -8.60
C PHE A 39 -20.47 -8.64 -7.59
N LYS A 40 -21.04 -7.51 -8.00
CA LYS A 40 -21.89 -6.67 -7.14
C LYS A 40 -23.08 -7.44 -6.57
N GLY A 41 -23.11 -7.60 -5.24
CA GLY A 41 -24.14 -8.36 -4.53
C GLY A 41 -23.97 -9.88 -4.55
N GLY A 42 -22.98 -10.40 -5.28
CA GLY A 42 -22.66 -11.83 -5.38
C GLY A 42 -21.91 -12.39 -4.17
N PRO A 43 -21.58 -13.69 -4.13
CA PRO A 43 -20.87 -14.29 -3.01
C PRO A 43 -19.43 -13.77 -2.89
N LEU A 44 -18.84 -13.90 -1.69
CA LEU A 44 -17.39 -13.72 -1.49
C LEU A 44 -16.63 -14.86 -2.18
N ALA A 45 -15.41 -14.57 -2.64
CA ALA A 45 -14.55 -15.59 -3.22
C ALA A 45 -14.04 -16.56 -2.13
N SER A 46 -14.00 -17.85 -2.46
CA SER A 46 -13.44 -18.89 -1.56
C SER A 46 -11.93 -18.99 -1.70
N ASP A 47 -11.42 -18.74 -2.90
CA ASP A 47 -10.00 -18.66 -3.22
C ASP A 47 -9.59 -17.21 -3.50
N ILE A 48 -8.29 -16.93 -3.47
CA ILE A 48 -7.80 -15.63 -3.87
C ILE A 48 -8.01 -15.45 -5.38
N LEU A 49 -8.63 -14.33 -5.76
CA LEU A 49 -8.84 -13.97 -7.15
C LEU A 49 -7.97 -12.76 -7.49
N HIS A 50 -7.73 -12.55 -8.77
CA HIS A 50 -7.06 -11.36 -9.26
C HIS A 50 -7.71 -10.84 -10.53
N ILE A 51 -7.52 -9.54 -10.78
CA ILE A 51 -7.89 -8.85 -12.00
C ILE A 51 -6.74 -7.92 -12.40
N ASP A 52 -6.57 -7.73 -13.71
CA ASP A 52 -5.66 -6.72 -14.24
C ASP A 52 -6.46 -5.51 -14.67
N VAL A 53 -6.08 -4.34 -14.16
CA VAL A 53 -6.76 -3.06 -14.41
C VAL A 53 -5.78 -2.03 -14.93
N GLU A 54 -6.20 -1.28 -15.95
CA GLU A 54 -5.43 -0.15 -16.44
C GLU A 54 -5.48 1.00 -15.42
N LEU A 55 -4.31 1.51 -15.03
CA LEU A 55 -4.23 2.75 -14.26
C LEU A 55 -4.54 3.93 -15.16
N LEU A 56 -5.57 4.70 -14.83
CA LEU A 56 -6.06 5.76 -15.70
C LEU A 56 -5.33 7.09 -15.46
N PRO A 57 -5.15 7.91 -16.51
CA PRO A 57 -4.76 9.31 -16.36
C PRO A 57 -5.66 10.05 -15.37
N ARG A 58 -5.06 10.94 -14.57
CA ARG A 58 -5.74 11.67 -13.50
C ARG A 58 -6.96 12.44 -14.01
N GLU A 59 -6.86 13.02 -15.19
CA GLU A 59 -7.91 13.81 -15.83
C GLU A 59 -9.16 12.96 -16.12
N ILE A 60 -8.98 11.67 -16.44
CA ILE A 60 -10.08 10.73 -16.64
C ILE A 60 -10.75 10.44 -15.30
N CYS A 61 -9.97 10.26 -14.23
CA CYS A 61 -10.48 10.04 -12.88
C CYS A 61 -11.31 11.23 -12.39
N GLU A 62 -10.78 12.45 -12.50
CA GLU A 62 -11.43 13.69 -12.07
C GLU A 62 -12.74 13.94 -12.84
N LYS A 63 -12.78 13.58 -14.13
CA LYS A 63 -14.02 13.67 -14.92
C LYS A 63 -15.09 12.68 -14.48
N LYS A 64 -14.70 11.51 -13.98
CA LYS A 64 -15.64 10.43 -13.61
C LYS A 64 -16.01 10.43 -12.13
N ILE A 65 -15.17 10.99 -11.27
CA ILE A 65 -15.30 10.96 -9.81
C ILE A 65 -15.32 12.40 -9.31
N HIS A 66 -16.46 12.82 -8.77
CA HIS A 66 -16.68 14.21 -8.35
C HIS A 66 -15.76 14.68 -7.22
N ILE A 67 -15.38 13.77 -6.31
CA ILE A 67 -14.49 14.06 -5.18
C ILE A 67 -13.22 13.23 -5.35
N PHE A 68 -12.29 13.75 -6.16
CA PHE A 68 -11.02 13.09 -6.46
C PHE A 68 -9.85 13.93 -5.92
N LYS A 69 -9.10 13.39 -4.96
CA LYS A 69 -8.02 14.09 -4.27
C LYS A 69 -6.65 13.78 -4.87
N GLU A 70 -5.61 14.50 -4.45
CA GLU A 70 -4.24 14.32 -4.95
C GLU A 70 -3.71 12.93 -4.62
N GLU A 71 -3.99 12.43 -3.41
CA GLU A 71 -3.55 11.14 -2.88
C GLU A 71 -4.34 9.95 -3.44
N MET A 72 -5.30 10.23 -4.33
CA MET A 72 -6.11 9.22 -4.99
C MET A 72 -5.60 8.95 -6.40
N MET A 73 -5.69 7.68 -6.79
CA MET A 73 -5.57 7.23 -8.17
C MET A 73 -6.76 6.33 -8.52
N CYS A 74 -7.09 6.19 -9.80
CA CYS A 74 -8.17 5.30 -10.22
C CYS A 74 -7.73 4.35 -11.32
N ALA A 75 -8.24 3.12 -11.28
CA ALA A 75 -7.93 2.10 -12.26
C ALA A 75 -9.18 1.30 -12.61
N GLY A 76 -9.27 0.85 -13.86
CA GLY A 76 -10.36 0.03 -14.37
C GLY A 76 -10.41 -0.01 -15.90
N ASN A 77 -10.93 -1.10 -16.44
CA ASN A 77 -10.97 -1.34 -17.89
C ASN A 77 -12.26 -0.81 -18.50
N LEU A 78 -12.31 0.51 -18.73
CA LEU A 78 -13.52 1.24 -19.11
C LEU A 78 -14.07 0.91 -20.52
N ASN A 79 -13.28 0.26 -21.36
CA ASN A 79 -13.66 -0.14 -22.71
C ASN A 79 -14.00 -1.64 -22.80
N ASN A 80 -13.91 -2.38 -21.70
CA ASN A 80 -14.24 -3.80 -21.66
C ASN A 80 -15.74 -4.01 -21.43
N SER A 81 -16.28 -5.09 -21.97
CA SER A 81 -17.65 -5.55 -21.74
C SER A 81 -17.84 -6.19 -20.36
N MET A 82 -16.75 -6.65 -19.72
CA MET A 82 -16.71 -7.26 -18.40
C MET A 82 -16.46 -6.22 -17.31
N ASP A 83 -17.07 -6.43 -16.14
CA ASP A 83 -16.84 -5.62 -14.95
C ASP A 83 -15.62 -6.15 -14.19
N GLU A 84 -14.46 -5.59 -14.49
CA GLU A 84 -13.18 -5.94 -13.86
C GLU A 84 -12.82 -4.86 -12.84
N ASN A 85 -13.47 -4.93 -11.67
CA ASN A 85 -13.25 -4.00 -10.56
C ASN A 85 -13.20 -4.74 -9.21
N PRO A 86 -12.41 -4.25 -8.22
CA PRO A 86 -12.49 -4.74 -6.86
C PRO A 86 -13.89 -4.53 -6.28
N CYS A 87 -14.40 -5.50 -5.52
CA CYS A 87 -15.75 -5.48 -4.96
C CYS A 87 -15.77 -5.68 -3.43
N ALA A 88 -16.96 -5.78 -2.83
CA ALA A 88 -17.09 -5.79 -1.38
C ALA A 88 -16.26 -6.91 -0.73
N GLY A 89 -15.36 -6.53 0.18
CA GLY A 89 -14.33 -7.41 0.74
C GLY A 89 -12.91 -7.07 0.28
N ASP A 90 -12.73 -6.37 -0.84
CA ASP A 90 -11.39 -6.06 -1.37
C ASP A 90 -10.79 -4.75 -0.83
N THR A 91 -11.50 -3.98 0.01
CA THR A 91 -10.93 -2.75 0.61
C THR A 91 -9.67 -3.10 1.42
N GLY A 92 -8.56 -2.41 1.16
CA GLY A 92 -7.25 -2.69 1.76
C GLY A 92 -6.36 -3.61 0.92
N SER A 93 -6.89 -4.20 -0.16
CA SER A 93 -6.11 -5.07 -1.04
C SER A 93 -5.08 -4.28 -1.86
N PRO A 94 -3.96 -4.91 -2.25
CA PRO A 94 -2.88 -4.21 -2.96
C PRO A 94 -3.19 -4.07 -4.46
N LEU A 95 -2.77 -2.95 -5.04
CA LEU A 95 -2.63 -2.75 -6.49
C LEU A 95 -1.14 -2.84 -6.82
N ILE A 96 -0.76 -3.84 -7.62
CA ILE A 96 0.62 -4.29 -7.78
C ILE A 96 1.06 -4.18 -9.23
N LEU A 97 2.32 -3.78 -9.42
CA LEU A 97 3.04 -3.92 -10.69
C LEU A 97 4.49 -4.31 -10.39
N ASN A 98 5.01 -5.34 -11.06
CA ASN A 98 6.39 -5.81 -10.92
C ASN A 98 6.82 -5.97 -9.44
N GLU A 99 6.04 -6.75 -8.67
CA GLU A 99 6.28 -7.03 -7.24
C GLU A 99 6.33 -5.80 -6.34
N THR A 100 5.77 -4.68 -6.79
CA THR A 100 5.76 -3.40 -6.08
C THR A 100 4.31 -2.97 -5.83
N VAL A 101 3.99 -2.59 -4.61
CA VAL A 101 2.64 -2.11 -4.25
C VAL A 101 2.53 -0.61 -4.49
N PHE A 102 1.79 -0.23 -5.54
CA PHE A 102 1.57 1.17 -5.87
C PHE A 102 0.28 1.71 -5.26
N GLY A 103 -0.67 0.82 -4.93
CA GLY A 103 -1.97 1.23 -4.44
C GLY A 103 -2.57 0.35 -3.39
N VAL A 104 -3.55 0.92 -2.70
CA VAL A 104 -4.43 0.20 -1.77
C VAL A 104 -5.87 0.47 -2.17
N VAL A 105 -6.67 -0.57 -2.39
CA VAL A 105 -8.09 -0.44 -2.74
C VAL A 105 -8.81 0.35 -1.65
N SER A 106 -9.43 1.47 -2.03
CA SER A 106 -10.09 2.39 -1.10
C SER A 106 -11.61 2.41 -1.35
N TYR A 107 -12.05 2.93 -2.49
CA TYR A 107 -13.46 2.99 -2.86
C TYR A 107 -13.75 2.17 -4.11
N ARG A 108 -14.69 1.25 -3.97
CA ARG A 108 -15.00 0.21 -4.96
C ARG A 108 -16.22 0.60 -5.82
N VAL A 109 -16.27 1.86 -6.22
CA VAL A 109 -17.41 2.44 -6.96
C VAL A 109 -17.53 1.86 -8.38
N GLY A 110 -16.45 1.29 -8.90
CA GLY A 110 -16.45 0.58 -10.17
C GLY A 110 -17.15 -0.77 -10.13
N CYS A 111 -17.27 -1.44 -8.97
CA CYS A 111 -17.93 -2.75 -8.93
C CYS A 111 -19.41 -2.66 -9.36
N GLY A 112 -19.76 -3.45 -10.36
CA GLY A 112 -21.03 -3.47 -11.07
C GLY A 112 -21.17 -2.35 -12.11
N SER A 113 -20.08 -1.71 -12.52
CA SER A 113 -20.08 -0.58 -13.45
C SER A 113 -19.04 -0.77 -14.54
N LYS A 114 -19.49 -0.65 -15.80
CA LYS A 114 -18.60 -0.66 -16.97
C LYS A 114 -17.97 0.71 -17.26
N THR A 115 -18.47 1.76 -16.60
CA THR A 115 -18.12 3.16 -16.94
C THR A 115 -17.40 3.88 -15.82
N LEU A 116 -17.37 3.31 -14.61
CA LEU A 116 -16.69 3.89 -13.46
C LEU A 116 -15.47 3.04 -13.09
N PRO A 117 -14.30 3.66 -12.88
CA PRO A 117 -13.15 2.98 -12.31
C PRO A 117 -13.31 2.86 -10.79
N SER A 118 -12.49 2.01 -10.18
CA SER A 118 -12.33 1.98 -8.72
C SER A 118 -11.21 2.91 -8.26
N ILE A 119 -11.27 3.35 -7.00
CA ILE A 119 -10.35 4.32 -6.40
C ILE A 119 -9.39 3.60 -5.47
N TYR A 120 -8.12 3.94 -5.60
CA TYR A 120 -7.02 3.44 -4.81
C TYR A 120 -6.31 4.62 -4.15
N THR A 121 -5.77 4.39 -2.95
CA THR A 121 -4.80 5.30 -2.32
C THR A 121 -3.46 5.14 -3.01
N ASN A 122 -2.82 6.23 -3.45
CA ASN A 122 -1.48 6.21 -4.05
C ASN A 122 -0.42 6.03 -2.95
N VAL A 123 0.26 4.88 -2.95
CA VAL A 123 1.27 4.53 -1.92
C VAL A 123 2.50 5.43 -2.02
N TYR A 124 2.92 5.80 -3.24
CA TYR A 124 4.11 6.61 -3.46
C TYR A 124 4.03 7.96 -2.75
N LEU A 125 2.87 8.62 -2.80
CA LEU A 125 2.63 9.90 -2.11
C LEU A 125 2.64 9.81 -0.58
N HIS A 126 2.68 8.59 -0.02
CA HIS A 126 2.78 8.36 1.42
C HIS A 126 4.12 7.78 1.86
N MET A 127 5.11 7.66 0.97
CA MET A 127 6.39 7.01 1.27
C MET A 127 7.16 7.67 2.39
N ASP A 128 7.21 9.00 2.46
CA ASP A 128 7.86 9.73 3.57
C ASP A 128 7.26 9.36 4.94
N TRP A 129 5.93 9.22 4.99
CA TRP A 129 5.25 8.80 6.21
C TRP A 129 5.52 7.33 6.53
N ILE A 130 5.46 6.45 5.53
CA ILE A 130 5.73 5.01 5.69
C ILE A 130 7.15 4.79 6.22
N GLU A 131 8.15 5.36 5.57
CA GLU A 131 9.56 5.28 5.96
C GLU A 131 9.77 5.88 7.35
N GLY A 132 9.12 7.02 7.64
CA GLY A 132 9.16 7.65 8.96
C GLY A 132 8.64 6.73 10.07
N ILE A 133 7.59 5.94 9.82
CA ILE A 133 7.07 4.96 10.78
C ILE A 133 7.98 3.72 10.87
N MET A 134 8.48 3.22 9.74
CA MET A 134 9.39 2.06 9.70
C MET A 134 10.67 2.34 10.49
N ASN A 135 11.32 3.48 10.24
CA ASN A 135 12.55 3.89 10.92
C ASN A 135 12.35 4.08 12.44
N LYS A 136 11.22 4.66 12.86
CA LYS A 136 10.88 4.81 14.30
C LYS A 136 10.73 3.46 14.99
N ASN A 137 10.12 2.48 14.33
CA ASN A 137 9.94 1.14 14.88
C ASN A 137 11.29 0.38 14.97
N GLU A 138 12.20 0.57 14.02
CA GLU A 138 13.55 -0.02 14.09
C GLU A 138 14.37 0.56 15.23
N ALA A 139 14.35 1.89 15.42
CA ALA A 139 14.98 2.55 16.56
C ALA A 139 14.43 2.03 17.91
N TYR A 140 13.11 1.80 17.99
CA TYR A 140 12.48 1.21 19.19
C TYR A 140 12.99 -0.21 19.47
N ARG A 141 13.16 -1.05 18.43
CA ARG A 141 13.72 -2.40 18.60
C ARG A 141 15.16 -2.38 19.12
N LEU A 142 16.02 -1.51 18.60
CA LEU A 142 17.40 -1.39 19.05
C LEU A 142 17.51 -0.90 20.51
N CYS A 143 16.57 -0.07 20.95
CA CYS A 143 16.50 0.42 22.33
C CYS A 143 16.07 -0.62 23.37
N TYR A 144 15.32 -1.66 22.97
CA TYR A 144 14.64 -2.58 23.90
C TYR A 144 15.15 -4.03 23.83
N THR A 145 16.22 -4.33 23.10
CA THR A 145 16.88 -5.65 23.15
C THR A 145 17.68 -5.79 24.46
N PRO A 146 17.43 -6.81 25.31
CA PRO A 146 18.02 -6.87 26.66
C PRO A 146 19.52 -7.20 26.71
N ASN A 147 20.19 -7.46 25.57
CA ASN A 147 21.49 -8.14 25.53
C ASN A 147 22.56 -7.46 24.68
N TYR A 148 22.55 -6.13 24.57
CA TYR A 148 23.79 -5.41 24.28
C TYR A 148 24.00 -4.36 25.34
N LEU A 149 25.11 -4.52 26.08
CA LEU A 149 25.66 -3.50 26.96
C LEU A 149 25.51 -2.14 26.30
N LEU A 150 25.03 -1.17 27.08
CA LEU A 150 25.05 0.27 26.81
C LEU A 150 26.21 0.66 25.90
N ALA A 151 25.98 0.65 24.59
CA ALA A 151 26.82 1.36 23.66
C ALA A 151 26.21 2.77 23.57
N THR A 152 26.53 3.60 24.56
CA THR A 152 26.54 5.06 24.40
C THR A 152 27.65 5.45 23.44
N ILE A 153 27.65 4.87 22.25
CA ILE A 153 28.58 5.19 21.18
C ILE A 153 27.68 5.73 20.08
N GLY A 154 27.76 7.05 19.86
CA GLY A 154 27.19 7.65 18.67
C GLY A 154 27.78 6.92 17.46
N ILE A 155 26.93 6.17 16.76
CA ILE A 155 27.33 5.49 15.54
C ILE A 155 27.36 6.57 14.46
N PHE A 156 28.57 6.98 14.07
CA PHE A 156 28.79 7.84 12.91
C PHE A 156 28.72 6.98 11.65
N ILE A 157 27.68 7.20 10.83
CA ILE A 157 27.68 6.81 9.42
C ILE A 157 27.74 8.13 8.63
N GLY A 158 28.96 8.55 8.28
CA GLY A 158 29.25 9.90 7.79
C GLY A 158 29.12 10.98 8.88
N ASN A 159 29.02 12.26 8.49
CA ASN A 159 28.94 13.43 9.41
C ASN A 159 27.61 13.56 10.19
N LYS A 160 26.79 12.51 10.29
CA LYS A 160 25.50 12.56 11.01
C LYS A 160 25.54 11.65 12.25
N ILE A 161 25.26 12.26 13.41
CA ILE A 161 25.10 11.57 14.69
C ILE A 161 23.76 10.84 14.69
N LEU A 162 23.77 9.51 14.75
CA LEU A 162 22.61 8.75 15.21
C LEU A 162 22.46 9.01 16.71
N LYS A 163 21.47 9.84 17.08
CA LYS A 163 21.10 10.03 18.49
C LYS A 163 20.68 8.68 19.06
N SER A 164 21.56 8.07 19.85
CA SER A 164 21.29 6.88 20.64
C SER A 164 20.13 7.15 21.60
N CYS A 165 19.31 6.13 21.81
CA CYS A 165 18.20 6.05 22.77
C CYS A 165 18.20 7.14 23.85
N GLY A 166 17.35 8.17 23.67
CA GLY A 166 17.26 9.29 24.60
C GLY A 166 16.45 10.45 24.05
N ILE A 167 15.24 10.62 24.59
CA ILE A 167 14.51 11.88 24.66
C ILE A 167 13.85 12.34 23.34
N TYR A 168 12.68 11.78 23.01
CA TYR A 168 11.62 12.60 22.41
C TYR A 168 11.03 13.43 23.55
N LEU A 169 11.61 14.60 23.80
CA LEU A 169 10.90 15.66 24.47
C LEU A 169 9.69 16.00 23.60
N LYS A 170 8.50 15.93 24.21
CA LYS A 170 7.34 16.72 23.78
C LYS A 170 7.84 18.12 23.42
N THR A 171 7.70 18.51 22.16
CA THR A 171 7.65 19.92 21.79
C THR A 171 6.22 20.18 21.34
N THR A 172 5.51 20.90 22.21
CA THR A 172 4.28 21.69 22.03
C THR A 172 3.48 21.52 20.75
#